data_AF-K7RTB3-F1
#
_entry.id   AF-K7RTB3-F1
#
_cell.length_a   1.000
_cell.length_b   1.000
_cell.length_c   1.000
_cell.angle_alpha   90.00
_cell.angle_beta   90.00
_cell.angle_gamma   90.00
#
_symmetry.space_group_name_H-M   'P 1'
#
loop_
_entity.id
_entity.type
_entity.pdbx_description
1 polymer ?
#
loop_
_entity_poly.entity_id
_entity_poly.type
_entity_poly.pdbx_seq_one_letter_code
_entity_poly.pdbx_strand_id
1 'polypeptide(L)' 'NAITPGDFIQLAGALSLTLCPGAPKVQFVIGRPAPKEPAPDFIVPQPVNTTTQLLTAFANVGFSPAEFIALLASHSV' A
#
# COMPACT_ATOMS: atom_id res chain seq x y z
N ASN A 1 21.98 -5.31 -11.40
CA ASN A 1 20.94 -4.96 -10.39
C ASN A 1 20.40 -3.56 -10.66
N ALA A 2 19.44 -3.43 -11.58
CA ALA A 2 18.99 -2.12 -12.10
C ALA A 2 17.82 -1.48 -11.29
N ILE A 3 17.20 -2.20 -10.36
CA ILE A 3 16.07 -1.74 -9.55
C ILE A 3 16.15 -2.31 -8.13
N THR A 4 15.77 -1.53 -7.11
CA THR A 4 15.72 -2.02 -5.72
C THR A 4 14.46 -2.85 -5.48
N PRO A 5 14.42 -3.74 -4.48
CA PRO A 5 13.21 -4.50 -4.16
C PRO A 5 11.99 -3.60 -3.88
N GLY A 6 12.20 -2.48 -3.17
CA GLY A 6 11.13 -1.52 -2.90
C GLY A 6 10.59 -0.86 -4.16
N ASP A 7 11.48 -0.49 -5.10
CA ASP A 7 11.07 0.08 -6.38
C ASP A 7 10.33 -0.94 -7.24
N PHE A 8 10.79 -2.19 -7.24
CA PHE A 8 10.12 -3.27 -7.97
C PHE A 8 8.70 -3.53 -7.46
N ILE A 9 8.49 -3.60 -6.14
CA ILE A 9 7.15 -3.82 -5.54
C ILE A 9 6.17 -2.73 -6.01
N GLN A 10 6.59 -1.47 -5.95
CA GLN A 10 5.72 -0.34 -6.24
C GLN A 10 5.49 -0.16 -7.76
N LEU A 11 6.50 -0.46 -8.58
CA LEU A 11 6.35 -0.50 -10.04
C LEU A 11 5.40 -1.62 -10.45
N ALA A 12 5.55 -2.82 -9.89
CA ALA A 12 4.71 -3.97 -10.20
C ALA A 12 3.24 -3.71 -9.84
N GLY A 13 2.97 -3.10 -8.68
CA GLY A 13 1.62 -2.71 -8.28
C GLY A 13 0.99 -1.63 -9.19
N ALA A 14 1.76 -0.60 -9.55
CA ALA A 14 1.28 0.42 -10.49
C ALA A 14 1.02 -0.16 -11.88
N LEU A 15 1.89 -1.06 -12.35
CA LEU A 15 1.75 -1.73 -13.64
C LEU A 15 0.58 -2.70 -13.67
N SER A 16 0.37 -3.51 -12.62
CA SER A 16 -0.72 -4.49 -12.59
C SER A 16 -2.10 -3.83 -12.67
N LEU A 17 -2.29 -2.68 -12.01
CA LEU A 17 -3.53 -1.92 -12.08
C LEU A 17 -3.87 -1.43 -13.49
N THR A 18 -2.89 -1.28 -14.39
CA THR A 18 -3.17 -0.91 -15.79
C THR A 18 -3.93 -1.99 -16.57
N LEU A 19 -3.97 -3.22 -16.03
CA LEU A 19 -4.72 -4.34 -16.59
C LEU A 19 -6.17 -4.41 -16.08
N CYS A 20 -6.53 -3.60 -15.07
CA CYS A 20 -7.86 -3.54 -14.49
C CYS A 20 -8.67 -2.40 -15.14
N PRO A 21 -9.74 -2.68 -15.91
CA PRO A 21 -10.53 -1.64 -16.55
C PRO A 21 -11.10 -0.63 -15.54
N GLY A 22 -10.86 0.66 -15.77
CA GLY A 22 -11.34 1.74 -14.89
C GLY A 22 -10.44 2.04 -13.68
N ALA A 23 -9.38 1.26 -13.44
CA ALA A 23 -8.41 1.57 -12.40
C ALA A 23 -7.60 2.84 -12.73
N PRO A 24 -7.17 3.60 -11.72
CA PRO A 24 -6.37 4.79 -11.93
C PRO A 24 -4.95 4.44 -12.40
N LYS A 25 -4.32 5.37 -13.12
CA LYS A 25 -2.87 5.33 -13.37
C LYS A 25 -2.13 5.87 -12.14
N VAL A 26 -1.72 4.97 -11.26
CA VAL A 26 -0.98 5.32 -10.03
C VAL A 26 0.38 5.92 -10.38
N GLN A 27 0.74 7.01 -9.72
CA GLN A 27 2.05 7.64 -9.88
C GLN A 27 3.16 6.70 -9.39
N PHE A 28 4.20 6.52 -10.21
CA PHE A 28 5.40 5.79 -9.83
C PHE A 28 6.60 6.74 -9.67
N VAL A 29 7.32 6.57 -8.57
CA VAL A 29 8.59 7.27 -8.25
C VAL A 29 9.64 6.20 -7.95
N ILE A 30 10.87 6.40 -8.45
CA ILE A 30 12.01 5.48 -8.32
C ILE A 30 13.09 6.07 -7.39
N GLY A 31 13.87 5.22 -6.72
CA GLY A 31 14.97 5.61 -5.85
C GLY A 31 14.83 5.16 -4.40
N ARG A 32 13.98 4.17 -4.11
CA ARG A 32 13.86 3.62 -2.74
C ARG A 32 15.19 2.96 -2.32
N PRO A 33 15.65 3.15 -1.07
CA PRO A 33 16.86 2.53 -0.58
C PRO A 33 16.70 1.00 -0.47
N ALA A 34 17.82 0.30 -0.29
CA ALA A 34 17.79 -1.13 0.02
C ALA A 34 17.05 -1.38 1.35
N PRO A 35 16.33 -2.51 1.49
CA PRO A 35 15.70 -2.90 2.75
C PRO A 35 16.71 -2.93 3.90
N LYS A 36 16.30 -2.45 5.08
CA LYS A 36 17.19 -2.37 6.26
C LYS A 36 17.15 -3.65 7.09
N GLU A 37 15.95 -4.12 7.40
CA GLU A 37 15.66 -5.26 8.27
C GLU A 37 14.20 -5.71 8.07
N PRO A 38 13.80 -6.87 8.60
CA PRO A 38 12.39 -7.27 8.64
C PRO A 38 11.54 -6.25 9.42
N ALA A 39 10.30 -6.05 8.98
CA ALA A 39 9.37 -5.20 9.69
C ALA A 39 8.92 -5.85 11.02
N PRO A 40 8.58 -5.05 12.06
CA PRO A 40 7.98 -5.59 13.28
C PRO A 40 6.67 -6.34 13.01
N ASP A 41 6.38 -7.32 13.85
CA ASP A 41 5.11 -8.04 13.79
C ASP A 41 3.90 -7.12 14.11
N PHE A 42 2.71 -7.56 13.67
CA PHE A 42 1.42 -6.93 13.97
C PHE A 42 1.22 -5.49 13.46
N ILE A 43 2.01 -5.05 12.48
CA ILE A 43 1.80 -3.75 11.81
C ILE A 43 0.84 -3.82 10.60
N VAL A 44 0.42 -5.03 10.23
CA VAL A 44 -0.50 -5.26 9.10
C VAL A 44 -1.94 -5.36 9.63
N PRO A 45 -2.88 -4.53 9.13
CA PRO A 45 -4.29 -4.63 9.50
C PRO A 45 -4.88 -6.01 9.18
N GLN A 46 -5.71 -6.52 10.08
CA GLN A 46 -6.37 -7.81 9.94
C GLN A 46 -7.89 -7.63 9.76
N PRO A 47 -8.56 -8.52 9.02
CA PRO A 47 -10.02 -8.45 8.82
C PRO A 47 -10.83 -8.66 10.11
N VAL A 48 -10.20 -9.18 11.17
CA VAL A 48 -10.81 -9.35 12.49
C VAL A 48 -10.67 -8.12 13.39
N ASN A 49 -9.90 -7.10 12.97
CA ASN A 49 -9.79 -5.87 13.74
C ASN A 49 -11.10 -5.07 13.67
N THR A 50 -11.40 -4.34 14.74
CA THR A 50 -12.54 -3.42 14.76
C THR A 50 -12.27 -2.20 13.87
N THR A 51 -13.31 -1.52 13.39
CA THR A 51 -13.17 -0.29 12.59
C THR A 51 -12.31 0.76 13.29
N THR A 52 -12.46 0.92 14.61
CA THR A 52 -11.66 1.87 15.41
C THR A 52 -10.17 1.49 15.40
N GLN A 53 -9.85 0.20 15.52
CA GLN A 53 -8.46 -0.28 15.44
C GLN A 53 -7.86 0.01 14.06
N LEU A 54 -8.61 -0.25 12.98
CA LEU A 54 -8.18 0.01 11.61
C LEU A 54 -7.93 1.50 11.35
N LEU A 55 -8.88 2.36 11.73
CA LEU A 55 -8.73 3.81 11.58
C LEU A 55 -7.56 4.35 12.39
N THR A 56 -7.34 3.83 13.61
CA THR A 56 -6.19 4.22 14.44
C THR A 56 -4.86 3.79 13.81
N ALA A 57 -4.79 2.57 13.27
CA ALA A 57 -3.58 2.06 12.63
C ALA A 57 -3.18 2.90 11.40
N PHE A 58 -4.15 3.27 10.56
CA PHE A 58 -3.89 4.13 9.40
C PHE A 58 -3.59 5.59 9.77
N ALA A 59 -4.21 6.12 10.83
CA ALA A 59 -3.86 7.43 11.37
C ALA A 59 -2.40 7.49 11.86
N ASN A 60 -1.91 6.42 12.48
CA ASN A 60 -0.51 6.32 12.96
C ASN A 60 0.53 6.37 11.82
N VAL A 61 0.13 6.07 10.58
CA VAL A 61 0.98 6.18 9.38
C VAL A 61 0.56 7.35 8.46
N GLY A 62 -0.26 8.26 8.97
CA GLY A 62 -0.55 9.55 8.33
C GLY A 62 -1.72 9.56 7.34
N PHE A 63 -2.61 8.56 7.38
CA PHE A 63 -3.81 8.53 6.52
C PHE A 63 -5.06 8.98 7.28
N SER A 64 -5.89 9.79 6.62
CA SER A 64 -7.24 10.12 7.06
C SER A 64 -8.22 8.95 6.85
N PRO A 65 -9.39 8.96 7.53
CA PRO A 65 -10.43 7.96 7.28
C PRO A 65 -10.87 7.88 5.81
N ALA A 66 -10.91 9.02 5.10
CA ALA A 66 -11.30 9.07 3.70
C ALA A 66 -10.26 8.37 2.80
N GLU A 67 -8.97 8.59 3.06
CA GLU A 67 -7.89 7.93 2.29
C GLU A 67 -7.82 6.43 2.60
N PHE A 68 -8.03 6.03 3.87
CA PHE A 68 -8.15 4.61 4.22
C PHE A 68 -9.26 3.91 3.41
N ILE A 69 -10.45 4.52 3.36
CA ILE A 69 -11.57 4.01 2.56
C ILE A 69 -11.21 3.98 1.06
N ALA A 70 -10.52 5.01 0.56
CA ALA A 70 -10.08 5.04 -0.84
C ALA A 70 -9.13 3.88 -1.17
N LEU A 71 -8.21 3.52 -0.27
CA LEU A 71 -7.31 2.37 -0.45
C LEU A 71 -8.05 1.02 -0.49
N LEU A 72 -9.19 0.91 0.20
CA LEU A 72 -10.04 -0.30 0.15
C LEU A 72 -10.73 -0.51 -1.20
N ALA A 73 -10.69 0.46 -2.13
CA ALA A 73 -11.10 0.24 -3.52
C ALA A 73 -10.29 -0.89 -4.19
N SER A 74 -9.11 -1.22 -3.66
CA SER A 74 -8.34 -2.40 -4.07
C SER A 74 -9.11 -3.71 -3.92
N HIS A 75 -10.11 -3.81 -3.03
CA HIS A 75 -10.97 -4.99 -2.90
C HIS A 75 -12.01 -5.14 -4.02
N SER A 76 -12.00 -4.27 -5.02
CA SER A 76 -12.83 -4.41 -6.23
C SER A 76 -12.26 -5.43 -7.23
N VAL A 77 -10.98 -5.82 -7.09
CA VAL A 77 -10.24 -6.74 -7.96
C VAL A 77 -9.39 -7.72 -7.18
#